data_AF-A0A196MDX8-F1
#
_entry.id   AF-A0A196MDX8-F1
#
_cell.length_a   1.000
_cell.length_b   1.000
_cell.length_c   1.000
_cell.angle_alpha   90.00
_cell.angle_beta   90.00
_cell.angle_gamma   90.00
#
_symmetry.space_group_name_H-M   'P 1'
#
loop_
_entity.id
_entity.type
_entity.pdbx_description
1 polymer ?
#
loop_
_entity_poly.entity_id
_entity_poly.type
_entity_poly.pdbx_seq_one_letter_code
_entity_poly.pdbx_strand_id
1 'polypeptide(L)'
;MLENGSYQSFMALLRRQMDAWVNRAWLHRCATDAELEEFASGKSHVQPRAIFDRLEAELEGGVVAAIKAGRWKEMCDFTHTGILQLQRNLTADTVEPNYAVEDLLRGLEQANACAVIATTFAAGIANDTAFADKLVEHAIVITEAKPPDSA
;
A
#
# COMPACT_ATOMS: atom_id res chain seq x y z
N MET A 1 7.02 10.69 12.32
CA MET A 1 7.29 9.24 12.46
C MET A 1 8.72 8.88 12.12
N LEU A 2 9.25 9.31 10.96
CA LEU A 2 10.66 9.10 10.66
C LEU A 2 11.56 9.98 11.54
N GLU A 3 11.26 11.27 11.65
CA GLU A 3 12.07 12.24 12.44
C GLU A 3 12.17 11.92 13.95
N ASN A 4 11.18 11.22 14.50
CA ASN A 4 11.14 10.83 15.91
C ASN A 4 11.50 9.34 16.13
N GLY A 5 12.12 8.68 15.15
CA GLY A 5 12.63 7.30 15.27
C GLY A 5 11.56 6.20 15.31
N SER A 6 10.29 6.52 15.03
CA SER A 6 9.17 5.57 15.08
C SER A 6 9.04 4.74 13.79
N TYR A 7 10.14 4.09 13.38
CA TYR A 7 10.25 3.41 12.08
C TYR A 7 9.34 2.19 11.95
N GLN A 8 9.19 1.41 13.02
CA GLN A 8 8.29 0.26 13.04
C GLN A 8 6.84 0.68 12.80
N SER A 9 6.38 1.71 13.49
CA SER A 9 5.02 2.22 13.32
C SER A 9 4.82 2.74 11.91
N PHE A 10 5.80 3.44 11.35
CA PHE A 10 5.77 3.86 9.95
C PHE A 10 5.62 2.66 8.99
N MET A 11 6.46 1.63 9.13
CA MET A 11 6.41 0.44 8.27
C MET A 11 5.10 -0.34 8.41
N ALA A 12 4.57 -0.46 9.64
CA ALA A 12 3.30 -1.14 9.89
C ALA A 12 2.10 -0.40 9.26
N LEU A 13 2.16 0.93 9.14
CA LEU A 13 1.09 1.72 8.53
C LEU A 13 1.03 1.59 7.01
N LEU A 14 2.11 1.22 6.32
CA LEU A 14 2.13 1.02 4.87
C LEU A 14 1.06 0.01 4.44
N ARG A 15 0.91 -1.08 5.20
CA ARG A 15 -0.11 -2.09 4.91
C ARG A 15 -1.53 -1.55 5.05
N ARG A 16 -1.78 -0.71 6.06
CA ARG A 16 -3.10 -0.11 6.29
C ARG A 16 -3.47 0.88 5.19
N GLN A 17 -2.50 1.66 4.71
CA GLN A 17 -2.70 2.56 3.57
C GLN A 17 -3.09 1.77 2.31
N MET A 18 -2.39 0.66 2.05
CA MET A 18 -2.68 -0.25 0.95
C MET A 18 -4.06 -0.89 1.08
N ASP A 19 -4.37 -1.49 2.24
CA ASP A 19 -5.66 -2.11 2.53
C ASP A 19 -6.83 -1.10 2.36
N ALA A 20 -6.63 0.16 2.73
CA ALA A 20 -7.65 1.20 2.57
C ALA A 20 -7.99 1.47 1.10
N TRP A 21 -6.98 1.54 0.22
CA TRP A 21 -7.21 1.67 -1.21
C TRP A 21 -7.88 0.43 -1.80
N VAL A 22 -7.38 -0.77 -1.50
CA VAL A 22 -7.95 -2.04 -2.02
C VAL A 22 -9.42 -2.16 -1.66
N ASN A 23 -9.77 -1.90 -0.40
CA ASN A 23 -11.16 -1.96 0.05
C ASN A 23 -12.04 -0.91 -0.65
N ARG A 24 -11.56 0.34 -0.80
CA ARG A 24 -12.31 1.36 -1.55
C ARG A 24 -12.50 0.99 -3.02
N ALA A 25 -11.46 0.47 -3.66
CA ALA A 25 -11.52 0.04 -5.04
C ALA A 25 -12.58 -1.05 -5.23
N TRP A 26 -12.57 -2.05 -4.35
CA TRP A 26 -13.55 -3.13 -4.37
C TRP A 26 -14.98 -2.65 -4.10
N LEU A 27 -15.18 -1.82 -3.08
CA LEU A 27 -16.48 -1.23 -2.78
C LEU A 27 -17.07 -0.47 -3.98
N HIS A 28 -16.22 0.23 -4.74
CA HIS A 28 -16.68 1.05 -5.84
C HIS A 28 -16.84 0.28 -7.16
N ARG A 29 -16.00 -0.72 -7.43
CA ARG A 29 -15.93 -1.40 -8.75
C ARG A 29 -16.48 -2.81 -8.76
N CYS A 30 -16.49 -3.50 -7.63
CA CYS A 30 -16.77 -4.94 -7.60
C CYS A 30 -17.91 -5.33 -6.67
N ALA A 31 -18.13 -4.59 -5.58
CA ALA A 31 -19.09 -4.96 -4.55
C ALA A 31 -20.52 -4.98 -5.10
N THR A 32 -21.27 -6.02 -4.74
CA THR A 32 -22.71 -6.11 -5.01
C THR A 32 -23.50 -5.27 -4.02
N ASP A 33 -24.74 -4.90 -4.36
CA ASP A 33 -25.62 -4.14 -3.45
C ASP A 33 -25.76 -4.80 -2.07
N ALA A 34 -25.90 -6.14 -2.03
CA ALA A 34 -25.97 -6.89 -0.78
C ALA A 34 -24.67 -6.77 0.04
N GLU A 35 -23.50 -6.88 -0.60
CA GLU A 35 -22.21 -6.71 0.08
C GLU A 35 -22.00 -5.27 0.57
N LEU A 36 -22.52 -4.27 -0.15
CA LEU A 36 -22.50 -2.87 0.27
C LEU A 36 -23.37 -2.65 1.52
N GLU A 37 -24.57 -3.22 1.56
CA GLU A 37 -25.46 -3.17 2.71
C GLU A 37 -24.84 -3.86 3.94
N GLU A 38 -24.25 -5.04 3.75
CA GLU A 38 -23.52 -5.74 4.81
C GLU A 38 -22.37 -4.88 5.33
N PHE A 39 -21.53 -4.35 4.44
CA PHE A 39 -20.40 -3.49 4.79
C PHE A 39 -20.86 -2.26 5.57
N ALA A 40 -21.91 -1.59 5.12
CA ALA A 40 -22.50 -0.42 5.80
C ALA A 40 -23.05 -0.76 7.20
N SER A 41 -23.52 -2.00 7.41
CA SER A 41 -23.94 -2.52 8.71
C SER A 41 -22.77 -2.90 9.64
N GLY A 42 -21.53 -2.72 9.20
CA GLY A 42 -20.32 -3.10 9.94
C GLY A 42 -19.96 -4.59 9.83
N LYS A 43 -20.64 -5.34 8.96
CA LYS A 43 -20.33 -6.73 8.65
C LYS A 43 -19.44 -6.75 7.41
N SER A 44 -18.27 -7.36 7.50
CA SER A 44 -17.46 -7.61 6.30
C SER A 44 -16.95 -9.04 6.34
N HIS A 45 -17.42 -9.85 5.40
CA HIS A 45 -17.08 -11.28 5.30
C HIS A 45 -16.23 -11.61 4.07
N VAL A 46 -15.97 -10.63 3.20
CA VAL A 46 -15.18 -10.88 1.98
C VAL A 46 -13.72 -11.02 2.36
N GLN A 47 -13.18 -12.22 2.14
CA GLN A 47 -11.78 -12.52 2.41
C GLN A 47 -10.87 -11.61 1.56
N PRO A 48 -9.78 -11.04 2.11
CA PRO A 48 -8.89 -10.15 1.36
C PRO A 48 -8.43 -10.74 0.03
N ARG A 49 -8.17 -12.05 -0.02
CA ARG A 49 -7.81 -12.75 -1.27
C ARG A 49 -8.89 -12.64 -2.35
N ALA A 50 -10.15 -12.85 -1.98
CA ALA A 50 -11.27 -12.74 -2.91
C ALA A 50 -11.46 -11.29 -3.41
N ILE A 51 -11.22 -10.30 -2.54
CA ILE A 51 -11.22 -8.89 -2.93
C ILE A 51 -10.18 -8.65 -4.04
N PHE A 52 -8.95 -9.10 -3.83
CA PHE A 52 -7.90 -8.92 -4.82
C PHE A 52 -8.17 -9.64 -6.13
N ASP A 53 -8.68 -10.87 -6.08
CA ASP A 53 -8.92 -11.66 -7.29
C ASP A 53 -10.05 -11.03 -8.13
N ARG A 54 -11.08 -10.47 -7.48
CA ARG A 54 -12.15 -9.70 -8.15
C ARG A 54 -11.62 -8.39 -8.75
N LEU A 55 -10.80 -7.66 -8.01
CA LEU A 55 -10.20 -6.43 -8.51
C LEU A 55 -9.25 -6.67 -9.68
N GLU A 56 -8.49 -7.77 -9.67
CA GLU A 56 -7.65 -8.14 -10.82
C GLU A 56 -8.48 -8.45 -12.06
N ALA A 57 -9.64 -9.09 -11.90
CA ALA A 57 -10.54 -9.40 -13.01
C ALA A 57 -11.26 -8.15 -13.56
N GLU A 58 -11.54 -7.18 -12.69
CA GLU A 58 -12.27 -5.95 -13.04
C GLU A 58 -11.35 -4.83 -13.55
N LEU A 59 -10.13 -4.73 -13.02
CA LEU A 59 -9.16 -3.71 -13.41
C LEU A 59 -8.21 -4.25 -14.47
N GLU A 60 -8.30 -3.69 -15.67
CA GLU A 60 -7.34 -3.98 -16.74
C GLU A 60 -5.94 -3.44 -16.38
N GLY A 61 -4.89 -4.05 -16.94
CA GLY A 61 -3.52 -3.54 -16.86
C GLY A 61 -2.64 -4.07 -15.72
N GLY A 62 -3.09 -5.05 -14.93
CA GLY A 62 -2.22 -5.79 -14.00
C GLY A 62 -1.78 -5.00 -12.76
N VAL A 63 -2.46 -3.90 -12.44
CA VAL A 63 -2.14 -3.01 -11.30
C VAL A 63 -2.16 -3.79 -9.99
N VAL A 64 -3.15 -4.66 -9.80
CA VAL A 64 -3.28 -5.48 -8.59
C VAL A 64 -2.17 -6.53 -8.49
N ALA A 65 -1.78 -7.14 -9.61
CA ALA A 65 -0.65 -8.06 -9.67
C ALA A 65 0.67 -7.35 -9.34
N ALA A 66 0.89 -6.14 -9.87
CA ALA A 66 2.08 -5.34 -9.59
C ALA A 66 2.20 -4.99 -8.10
N ILE A 67 1.08 -4.62 -7.46
CA ILE A 67 0.98 -4.40 -6.02
C ILE A 67 1.34 -5.65 -5.22
N LYS A 68 0.78 -6.82 -5.60
CA LYS A 68 1.03 -8.09 -4.93
C LYS A 68 2.50 -8.52 -5.07
N ALA A 69 3.08 -8.32 -6.25
CA ALA A 69 4.47 -8.65 -6.57
C ALA A 69 5.48 -7.71 -5.90
N GLY A 70 5.05 -6.50 -5.52
CA GLY A 70 5.84 -5.56 -4.75
C GLY A 70 6.04 -6.00 -3.29
N ARG A 71 5.95 -5.05 -2.36
CA ARG A 71 6.33 -5.26 -0.95
C ARG A 71 5.23 -5.90 -0.08
N TRP A 72 4.28 -6.63 -0.68
CA TRP A 72 3.14 -7.19 0.04
C TRP A 72 3.56 -8.02 1.26
N LYS A 73 4.51 -8.96 1.06
CA LYS A 73 5.03 -9.79 2.13
C LYS A 73 5.70 -8.98 3.24
N GLU A 74 6.52 -7.99 2.88
CA GLU A 74 7.22 -7.18 3.87
C GLU A 74 6.24 -6.33 4.70
N MET A 75 5.23 -5.75 4.04
CA MET A 75 4.13 -5.05 4.71
C MET A 75 3.35 -5.98 5.65
N CYS A 76 3.10 -7.23 5.26
CA CYS A 76 2.53 -8.25 6.15
C CYS A 76 3.42 -8.48 7.37
N ASP A 77 4.73 -8.66 7.17
CA ASP A 77 5.66 -8.99 8.25
C ASP A 77 5.74 -7.85 9.28
N PHE A 78 5.64 -6.58 8.88
CA PHE A 78 5.57 -5.47 9.85
C PHE A 78 4.21 -5.29 10.54
N THR A 79 3.12 -5.79 9.94
CA THR A 79 1.75 -5.60 10.46
C THR A 79 1.27 -6.74 11.33
N HIS A 80 1.68 -7.98 11.01
CA HIS A 80 1.19 -9.20 11.61
C HIS A 80 2.26 -9.92 12.44
N THR A 81 3.13 -9.15 13.11
CA THR A 81 4.20 -9.70 14.00
C THR A 81 5.13 -10.69 13.29
N GLY A 82 5.40 -10.43 12.00
CA GLY A 82 6.33 -11.24 11.22
C GLY A 82 7.79 -10.96 11.58
N ILE A 83 8.68 -11.76 11.01
CA ILE A 83 10.10 -11.79 11.37
C ILE A 83 10.82 -10.45 11.17
N LEU A 84 10.42 -9.65 10.16
CA LEU A 84 11.01 -8.33 9.92
C LEU A 84 10.78 -7.36 11.08
N GLN A 85 9.65 -7.46 11.78
CA GLN A 85 9.42 -6.62 12.96
C GLN A 85 10.45 -6.90 14.06
N LEU A 86 10.85 -8.17 14.23
CA LEU A 86 11.89 -8.57 15.18
C LEU A 86 13.29 -8.19 14.67
N GLN A 87 13.63 -8.59 13.45
CA GLN A 87 14.97 -8.37 12.88
C GLN A 87 15.36 -6.90 12.80
N ARG A 88 14.40 -6.01 12.54
CA ARG A 88 14.65 -4.57 12.45
C ARG A 88 14.66 -3.84 13.79
N ASN A 89 14.52 -4.58 14.89
CA ASN A 89 14.61 -4.06 16.25
C ASN A 89 15.63 -4.84 17.10
N LEU A 90 16.42 -5.72 16.47
CA LEU A 90 17.38 -6.57 17.16
C LEU A 90 18.77 -6.27 16.61
N THR A 91 19.67 -5.84 17.48
CA THR A 91 21.10 -5.77 17.21
C THR A 91 21.80 -6.92 17.95
N ALA A 92 23.13 -7.03 17.83
CA ALA A 92 23.88 -8.07 18.53
C ALA A 92 23.73 -7.98 20.06
N ASP A 93 23.61 -6.76 20.58
CA ASP A 93 23.76 -6.47 22.01
C ASP A 93 22.53 -5.82 22.65
N THR A 94 21.57 -5.33 21.87
CA THR A 94 20.39 -4.61 22.40
C THR A 94 19.14 -4.76 21.52
N VAL A 95 17.99 -4.36 22.06
CA VAL A 95 16.72 -4.25 21.35
C VAL A 95 16.45 -2.77 21.06
N GLU A 96 16.83 -2.32 19.88
CA GLU A 96 16.63 -0.95 19.40
C GLU A 96 16.40 -0.92 17.88
N PRO A 97 15.79 0.14 17.34
CA PRO A 97 15.55 0.24 15.90
C PRO A 97 16.84 0.13 15.08
N ASN A 98 16.88 -0.85 14.18
CA ASN A 98 18.01 -1.16 13.31
C ASN A 98 17.53 -1.20 11.84
N TYR A 99 17.24 -0.01 11.33
CA TYR A 99 16.75 0.20 9.96
C TYR A 99 17.84 0.83 9.12
N ALA A 100 18.19 0.19 8.00
CA ALA A 100 19.01 0.83 6.99
C ALA A 100 18.23 2.01 6.39
N VAL A 101 18.93 3.10 6.06
CA VAL A 101 18.29 4.31 5.50
C VAL A 101 17.57 3.97 4.20
N GLU A 102 18.13 3.08 3.41
CA GLU A 102 17.61 2.59 2.15
C GLU A 102 16.24 1.92 2.35
N ASP A 103 16.05 1.16 3.44
CA ASP A 103 14.77 0.54 3.74
C ASP A 103 13.72 1.58 4.11
N LEU A 104 14.10 2.63 4.84
CA LEU A 104 13.22 3.75 5.19
C LEU A 104 12.79 4.53 3.93
N LEU A 105 13.74 4.83 3.03
CA LEU A 105 13.48 5.50 1.76
C LEU A 105 12.53 4.65 0.89
N ARG A 106 12.78 3.35 0.76
CA ARG A 106 11.89 2.44 0.04
C ARG A 106 10.49 2.35 0.67
N GLY A 107 10.40 2.44 2.00
CA GLY A 107 9.12 2.56 2.69
C GLY A 107 8.38 3.85 2.32
N LEU A 108 9.10 4.97 2.20
CA LEU A 108 8.53 6.27 1.83
C LEU A 108 8.07 6.29 0.37
N GLU A 109 8.87 5.72 -0.54
CA GLU A 109 8.50 5.52 -1.94
C GLU A 109 7.21 4.70 -2.06
N GLN A 110 7.09 3.60 -1.30
CA GLN A 110 5.88 2.79 -1.25
C GLN A 110 4.67 3.59 -0.73
N ALA A 111 4.85 4.39 0.32
CA ALA A 111 3.79 5.23 0.86
C ALA A 111 3.30 6.26 -0.17
N ASN A 112 4.23 6.83 -0.92
CA ASN A 112 3.94 7.79 -1.97
C ASN A 112 3.20 7.14 -3.15
N ALA A 113 3.65 5.96 -3.60
CA ALA A 113 2.96 5.20 -4.65
C ALA A 113 1.51 4.88 -4.25
N CYS A 114 1.28 4.42 -3.01
CA CYS A 114 -0.07 4.20 -2.49
C CYS A 114 -0.92 5.48 -2.47
N ALA A 115 -0.33 6.62 -2.10
CA ALA A 115 -1.03 7.90 -2.09
C ALA A 115 -1.43 8.36 -3.50
N VAL A 116 -0.54 8.22 -4.48
CA VAL A 116 -0.82 8.56 -5.88
C VAL A 116 -1.92 7.66 -6.43
N ILE A 117 -1.81 6.33 -6.28
CA ILE A 117 -2.84 5.38 -6.71
C ILE A 117 -4.22 5.72 -6.10
N ALA A 118 -4.26 5.97 -4.79
CA ALA A 118 -5.51 6.31 -4.11
C ALA A 118 -6.10 7.64 -4.60
N THR A 119 -5.27 8.64 -4.85
CA THR A 119 -5.71 9.97 -5.31
C THR A 119 -6.18 9.92 -6.76
N THR A 120 -5.46 9.21 -7.64
CA THR A 120 -5.89 8.99 -9.03
C THR A 120 -7.24 8.27 -9.07
N PHE A 121 -7.43 7.25 -8.23
CA PHE A 121 -8.71 6.56 -8.12
C PHE A 121 -9.84 7.48 -7.64
N ALA A 122 -9.58 8.31 -6.63
CA ALA A 122 -10.55 9.29 -6.14
C ALA A 122 -10.90 10.36 -7.19
N ALA A 123 -9.91 10.85 -7.94
CA ALA A 123 -10.11 11.78 -9.05
C ALA A 123 -10.99 11.15 -10.16
N GLY A 124 -10.74 9.88 -10.48
CA GLY A 124 -11.58 9.11 -11.40
C GLY A 124 -13.03 8.98 -10.94
N ILE A 125 -13.27 8.72 -9.65
CA ILE A 125 -14.63 8.72 -9.08
C ILE A 125 -15.29 10.10 -9.20
N ALA A 126 -14.51 11.17 -9.00
CA ALA A 126 -14.99 12.54 -9.12
C ALA A 126 -15.19 13.02 -10.57
N ASN A 127 -14.87 12.19 -11.57
CA ASN A 127 -14.82 12.54 -12.99
C ASN A 127 -13.87 13.72 -13.31
N ASP A 128 -12.83 13.93 -12.49
CA ASP A 128 -11.76 14.90 -12.76
C ASP A 128 -10.59 14.20 -13.49
N THR A 129 -10.81 13.90 -14.76
CA THR A 129 -9.83 13.17 -15.59
C THR A 129 -8.54 13.96 -15.80
N ALA A 130 -8.63 15.29 -15.91
CA ALA A 130 -7.45 16.15 -16.07
C ALA A 130 -6.53 16.10 -14.84
N PHE A 131 -7.09 16.01 -13.63
CA PHE A 131 -6.30 15.82 -12.43
C PHE A 131 -5.76 14.39 -12.32
N ALA A 132 -6.56 13.37 -12.68
CA ALA A 132 -6.12 11.98 -12.72
C ALA A 132 -4.90 11.78 -13.65
N ASP A 133 -4.91 12.36 -14.84
CA ASP A 133 -3.82 12.25 -15.83
C ASP A 133 -2.52 12.86 -15.29
N LYS A 134 -2.59 14.05 -14.68
CA LYS A 134 -1.43 14.69 -14.02
C LYS A 134 -0.81 13.82 -12.93
N LEU A 135 -1.65 13.13 -12.14
CA LEU A 135 -1.17 12.26 -11.08
C LEU A 135 -0.45 11.02 -11.64
N VAL A 136 -0.95 10.47 -12.75
CA VAL A 136 -0.31 9.32 -13.43
C VAL A 136 1.05 9.73 -14.01
N GLU A 137 1.16 10.90 -14.62
CA GLU A 137 2.45 11.44 -15.09
C GLU A 137 3.46 11.56 -13.94
N HIS A 138 3.04 12.08 -12.79
CA HIS A 138 3.87 12.13 -11.60
C HIS A 138 4.27 10.73 -11.09
N ALA A 139 3.39 9.74 -11.18
CA ALA A 139 3.67 8.36 -10.78
C ALA A 139 4.80 7.74 -11.63
N ILE A 140 4.77 7.94 -12.95
CA ILE A 140 5.76 7.40 -13.89
C ILE A 140 7.16 7.96 -13.58
N VAL A 141 7.25 9.29 -13.36
CA VAL A 141 8.51 9.96 -13.02
C VAL A 141 9.12 9.41 -11.73
N ILE A 142 8.30 9.04 -10.74
CA ILE A 142 8.76 8.42 -9.49
C ILE A 142 9.29 7.00 -9.72
N THR A 143 8.67 6.22 -10.62
CA THR A 143 9.09 4.84 -10.91
C THR A 143 10.34 4.75 -11.80
N GLU A 144 10.64 5.79 -12.58
CA GLU A 144 11.84 5.87 -13.43
C GLU A 144 13.07 6.43 -12.70
N ALA A 145 12.88 7.09 -11.55
CA ALA A 145 13.98 7.54 -10.71
C ALA A 145 14.73 6.33 -10.14
N LYS A 146 15.90 6.01 -10.73
CA LYS A 146 16.81 4.98 -10.23
C LYS A 146 17.14 5.30 -8.76
N PRO A 147 17.06 4.32 -7.82
CA PRO A 147 17.59 4.54 -6.48
C PRO A 147 19.07 4.92 -6.60
N PRO A 148 19.57 5.83 -5.73
CA PRO A 148 20.99 6.16 -5.72
C PRO A 148 21.79 4.87 -5.56
N ASP A 149 22.81 4.69 -6.41
CA ASP A 149 23.67 3.51 -6.37
C ASP A 149 24.24 3.38 -4.95
N SER A 150 24.02 2.21 -4.33
CA SER A 150 24.51 1.90 -3.00
C SER A 150 26.04 1.84 -3.04
N ALA A 151 26.68 2.72 -2.27
CA ALA A 151 28.11 2.70 -1.99
C ALA A 151 28.38 2.04 -0.64
#